data_AF-A0A9R1R244-F1
#
_entry.id   AF-A0A9R1R244-F1
#
_cell.length_a   1.000
_cell.length_b   1.000
_cell.length_c   1.000
_cell.angle_alpha   90.00
_cell.angle_beta   90.00
_cell.angle_gamma   90.00
#
_symmetry.space_group_name_H-M   'P 1'
#
loop_
_entity.id
_entity.type
_entity.pdbx_description
1 polymer ?
#
loop_
_entity_poly.entity_id
_entity_poly.type
_entity_poly.pdbx_seq_one_letter_code
_entity_poly.pdbx_strand_id
1 'polypeptide(L)'
;MVALDTGSDLFWLPCQCDGCTPPPSSAASAPASFYIPSLSSTSQSVPCNSDFCGLRKECSTTSSCPYKMVYVSADTSSSGFLVEDVLYLSTEDTRPQFLKAQIMFGCGEVQTGSFLDAAAPNGLFGLGVDMISVPSILAQKGLTSNSFSMCFGRDGIGRISFGDQGSTDQEETPLDINQKHPTYAITITGIVVGNNIMDLEVSTIFDTGTSFTYLADPAYTYITDGFHNQVQANRHAADSRIPFEYCYDLRLIYVAYKFYKNH
;
A
#
# COMPACT_ATOMS: atom_id res chain seq x y z
N MET A 1 4.83 5.34 -11.89
CA MET A 1 4.96 5.38 -10.41
C MET A 1 4.09 4.27 -9.86
N VAL A 2 4.59 3.47 -8.93
CA VAL A 2 3.87 2.35 -8.30
C VAL A 2 3.00 2.84 -7.14
N ALA A 3 1.94 2.11 -6.79
CA ALA A 3 1.15 2.37 -5.57
C ALA A 3 1.93 1.91 -4.33
N LEU A 4 1.97 2.70 -3.26
CA LEU A 4 2.63 2.30 -1.99
C LEU A 4 1.60 1.64 -1.08
N ASP A 5 1.87 0.41 -0.63
CA ASP A 5 0.87 -0.40 0.07
C ASP A 5 1.44 -1.05 1.33
N THR A 6 1.11 -0.51 2.50
CA THR A 6 1.42 -1.13 3.80
C THR A 6 0.47 -2.27 4.18
N GLY A 7 -0.60 -2.48 3.41
CA GLY A 7 -1.57 -3.56 3.59
C GLY A 7 -1.17 -4.88 2.92
N SER A 8 -0.09 -4.90 2.12
CA SER A 8 0.44 -6.14 1.53
C SER A 8 1.97 -6.18 1.46
N ASP A 9 2.54 -7.39 1.47
CA ASP A 9 4.00 -7.57 1.59
C ASP A 9 4.74 -7.48 0.25
N LEU A 10 4.16 -8.02 -0.82
CA LEU A 10 4.87 -8.24 -2.07
C LEU A 10 4.86 -6.99 -2.96
N PHE A 11 6.06 -6.47 -3.29
CA PHE A 11 6.22 -5.61 -4.46
C PHE A 11 5.99 -6.40 -5.74
N TRP A 12 5.19 -5.89 -6.67
CA TRP A 12 5.03 -6.46 -8.00
C TRP A 12 4.89 -5.39 -9.08
N LEU A 13 5.30 -5.75 -10.29
CA LEU A 13 5.19 -4.94 -11.51
C LEU A 13 4.45 -5.73 -12.58
N PRO A 14 3.62 -5.10 -13.43
CA PRO A 14 3.10 -5.76 -14.62
C PRO A 14 4.25 -6.16 -15.55
N CYS A 15 4.22 -7.39 -16.04
CA CYS A 15 5.22 -8.00 -16.88
C CYS A 15 4.59 -8.72 -18.05
N GLN A 16 4.90 -8.29 -19.29
CA GLN A 16 4.39 -8.95 -20.51
C GLN A 16 2.90 -9.32 -20.40
N CYS A 17 2.13 -8.38 -19.85
CA CYS A 17 0.81 -8.64 -19.29
C CYS A 17 -0.26 -8.35 -20.35
N ASP A 18 -0.83 -9.40 -20.93
CA ASP A 18 -1.85 -9.28 -21.96
C ASP A 18 -3.20 -8.86 -21.33
N GLY A 19 -3.70 -7.69 -21.72
CA GLY A 19 -4.98 -7.15 -21.23
C GLY A 19 -4.90 -6.33 -19.94
N CYS A 20 -3.69 -6.07 -19.44
CA CYS A 20 -3.47 -5.25 -18.26
C CYS A 20 -3.42 -3.77 -18.64
N THR A 21 -3.84 -2.90 -17.72
CA THR A 21 -3.93 -1.47 -18.00
C THR A 21 -2.54 -0.89 -18.18
N PRO A 22 -2.22 -0.35 -19.37
CA PRO A 22 -0.90 0.18 -19.62
C PRO A 22 -0.66 1.39 -18.69
N PRO A 23 0.59 1.59 -18.28
CA PRO A 23 0.88 2.69 -17.38
C PRO A 23 0.68 4.02 -18.12
N PRO A 24 0.17 5.06 -17.44
CA PRO A 24 -0.12 6.33 -18.08
C PRO A 24 1.15 6.90 -18.75
N SER A 25 1.04 7.26 -20.02
CA SER A 25 2.12 7.92 -20.75
C SER A 25 2.28 9.34 -20.22
N SER A 26 3.34 9.59 -19.47
CA SER A 26 3.69 10.96 -19.08
C SER A 26 4.55 11.60 -20.17
N ALA A 27 4.31 12.88 -20.49
CA ALA A 27 5.10 13.63 -21.47
C ALA A 27 6.58 13.86 -21.04
N ALA A 28 6.91 13.55 -19.79
CA ALA A 28 8.23 13.75 -19.19
C ALA A 28 9.04 12.45 -19.02
N SER A 29 8.49 11.29 -19.39
CA SER A 29 9.17 10.00 -19.29
C SER A 29 9.02 9.20 -20.59
N ALA A 30 9.98 8.31 -20.86
CA ALA A 30 9.86 7.31 -21.93
C ALA A 30 8.48 6.60 -21.86
N PRO A 31 7.94 6.10 -23.00
CA PRO A 31 6.67 5.40 -23.00
C PRO A 31 6.70 4.33 -21.92
N ALA A 32 5.73 4.37 -21.00
CA ALA A 32 5.74 3.50 -19.84
C ALA A 32 5.58 2.05 -20.31
N SER A 33 6.70 1.35 -20.41
CA SER A 33 6.73 -0.06 -20.78
C SER A 33 6.65 -0.90 -19.52
N PHE A 34 5.92 -2.00 -19.59
CA PHE A 34 5.98 -3.05 -18.59
C PHE A 34 7.42 -3.52 -18.36
N TYR A 35 7.68 -4.04 -17.17
CA TYR A 35 8.98 -4.64 -16.88
C TYR A 35 9.15 -5.91 -17.73
N ILE A 36 10.31 -6.05 -18.37
CA ILE A 36 10.63 -7.20 -19.22
C ILE A 36 11.91 -7.84 -18.66
N PRO A 37 11.79 -8.97 -17.93
CA PRO A 37 12.94 -9.63 -17.31
C PRO A 37 14.12 -9.88 -18.26
N SER A 38 13.85 -10.28 -19.51
CA SER A 38 14.88 -10.59 -20.50
C SER A 38 15.69 -9.38 -20.99
N LEU A 39 15.25 -8.15 -20.71
CA LEU A 39 16.00 -6.93 -21.02
C LEU A 39 16.94 -6.50 -19.89
N SER A 40 16.82 -7.09 -18.70
CA SER A 40 17.70 -6.82 -17.58
C SER A 40 18.77 -7.91 -17.46
N SER A 41 20.04 -7.50 -17.50
CA SER A 41 21.17 -8.42 -17.32
C SER A 41 21.33 -8.93 -15.89
N THR A 42 20.60 -8.36 -14.92
CA THR A 42 20.64 -8.73 -13.49
C THR A 42 19.40 -9.49 -13.04
N SER A 43 18.40 -9.62 -13.92
CA SER A 43 17.16 -10.33 -13.64
C SER A 43 17.39 -11.84 -13.56
N GLN A 44 16.85 -12.46 -12.51
CA GLN A 44 16.90 -13.89 -12.28
C GLN A 44 15.53 -14.42 -11.89
N SER A 45 15.13 -15.54 -12.47
CA SER A 45 13.93 -16.24 -12.03
C SER A 45 14.14 -16.86 -10.65
N VAL A 46 13.17 -16.70 -9.75
CA VAL A 46 13.20 -17.34 -8.44
C VAL A 46 12.73 -18.78 -8.59
N PRO A 47 13.55 -19.79 -8.25
CA PRO A 47 13.17 -21.18 -8.42
C PRO A 47 12.18 -21.62 -7.34
N CYS A 48 11.37 -22.64 -7.65
CA CYS A 48 10.36 -23.18 -6.75
C CYS A 48 10.87 -23.77 -5.43
N ASN A 49 12.14 -24.13 -5.34
CA ASN A 49 12.77 -24.59 -4.11
C ASN A 49 13.25 -23.43 -3.22
N SER A 50 13.09 -22.16 -3.65
CA SER A 50 13.39 -20.98 -2.85
C SER A 50 12.55 -20.92 -1.58
N ASP A 51 13.14 -20.46 -0.47
CA ASP A 51 12.47 -20.24 0.82
C ASP A 51 11.37 -19.19 0.77
N PHE A 52 11.47 -18.26 -0.17
CA PHE A 52 10.43 -17.25 -0.42
C PHE A 52 9.29 -17.75 -1.32
N CYS A 53 9.37 -18.99 -1.83
CA CYS A 53 8.33 -19.52 -2.68
C CYS A 53 7.14 -20.01 -1.83
N GLY A 54 6.14 -19.18 -1.60
CA GLY A 54 4.95 -19.55 -0.82
C GLY A 54 4.06 -20.61 -1.51
N LEU A 55 4.04 -20.62 -2.84
CA LEU A 55 3.19 -21.50 -3.65
C LEU A 55 3.94 -22.71 -4.23
N ARG A 56 4.90 -23.30 -3.49
CA ARG A 56 5.71 -24.45 -3.96
C ARG A 56 4.89 -25.62 -4.50
N LYS A 57 3.66 -25.81 -4.02
CA LYS A 57 2.76 -26.90 -4.47
C LYS A 57 2.18 -26.67 -5.86
N GLU A 58 2.12 -25.42 -6.31
CA GLU A 58 1.62 -25.02 -7.62
C GLU A 58 2.73 -24.97 -8.66
N CYS A 59 3.97 -25.19 -8.23
CA CYS A 59 5.12 -25.32 -9.11
C CYS A 59 5.11 -26.64 -9.90
N SER A 60 5.44 -26.53 -11.19
CA SER A 60 6.01 -27.67 -11.92
C SER A 60 7.51 -27.77 -11.61
N THR A 61 8.08 -28.98 -11.68
CA THR A 61 9.41 -29.34 -11.13
C THR A 61 10.62 -28.55 -11.67
N THR A 62 10.46 -27.75 -12.73
CA THR A 62 11.51 -26.92 -13.35
C THR A 62 11.10 -25.45 -13.57
N SER A 63 10.06 -24.99 -12.87
CA SER A 63 9.44 -23.67 -13.12
C SER A 63 9.93 -22.56 -12.18
N SER A 64 9.75 -21.31 -12.62
CA SER A 64 9.77 -20.12 -11.77
C SER A 64 8.70 -20.25 -10.68
N CYS A 65 8.98 -19.75 -9.48
CA CYS A 65 8.02 -19.76 -8.38
C CYS A 65 6.80 -18.90 -8.73
N PRO A 66 5.58 -19.46 -8.75
CA PRO A 66 4.38 -18.66 -8.96
C PRO A 66 4.07 -17.82 -7.73
N TYR A 67 3.44 -16.66 -7.96
CA TYR A 67 2.85 -15.86 -6.90
C TYR A 67 1.41 -15.50 -7.24
N LYS A 68 0.60 -15.28 -6.21
CA LYS A 68 -0.75 -14.77 -6.32
C LYS A 68 -1.07 -13.91 -5.10
N MET A 69 -1.44 -12.66 -5.35
CA MET A 69 -1.95 -11.73 -4.35
C MET A 69 -3.42 -11.45 -4.63
N VAL A 70 -4.26 -11.59 -3.59
CA VAL A 70 -5.69 -11.25 -3.64
C VAL A 70 -5.92 -10.12 -2.66
N TYR A 71 -6.59 -9.07 -3.13
CA TYR A 71 -6.84 -7.86 -2.36
C TYR A 71 -8.30 -7.83 -1.87
N VAL A 72 -8.55 -7.04 -0.81
CA VAL A 72 -9.89 -6.91 -0.21
C VAL A 72 -10.90 -6.30 -1.17
N SER A 73 -10.45 -5.46 -2.11
CA SER A 73 -11.31 -4.89 -3.13
C SER A 73 -11.87 -5.96 -4.07
N ALA A 74 -13.13 -5.77 -4.47
CA ALA A 74 -13.89 -6.75 -5.26
C ALA A 74 -13.09 -7.27 -6.47
N ASP A 75 -12.99 -8.60 -6.56
CA ASP A 75 -12.35 -9.35 -7.64
C ASP A 75 -10.95 -8.84 -8.02
N THR A 76 -10.22 -8.24 -7.09
CA THR A 76 -8.92 -7.61 -7.36
C THR A 76 -7.78 -8.54 -6.99
N SER A 77 -6.92 -8.85 -7.95
CA SER A 77 -5.78 -9.73 -7.75
C SER A 77 -4.65 -9.46 -8.75
N SER A 78 -3.44 -9.90 -8.39
CA SER A 78 -2.26 -9.90 -9.26
C SER A 78 -1.56 -11.25 -9.14
N SER A 79 -1.22 -11.86 -10.27
CA SER A 79 -0.53 -13.16 -10.29
C SER A 79 0.45 -13.27 -11.45
N GLY A 80 1.45 -14.13 -11.27
CA GLY A 80 2.51 -14.40 -12.23
C GLY A 80 3.62 -15.21 -11.55
N PHE A 81 4.87 -14.80 -11.72
CA PHE A 81 6.02 -15.47 -11.12
C PHE A 81 6.98 -14.51 -10.41
N LEU A 82 7.72 -15.02 -9.42
CA LEU A 82 8.71 -14.26 -8.68
C LEU A 82 10.01 -14.11 -9.49
N VAL A 83 10.55 -12.90 -9.45
CA VAL A 83 11.83 -12.52 -10.07
C VAL A 83 12.68 -11.82 -9.01
N GLU A 84 13.98 -12.00 -9.10
CA GLU A 84 14.97 -11.21 -8.37
C GLU A 84 15.65 -10.25 -9.36
N ASP A 85 15.68 -8.96 -9.05
CA ASP A 85 16.44 -7.96 -9.83
C ASP A 85 16.89 -6.79 -8.94
N VAL A 86 17.65 -5.85 -9.51
CA VAL A 86 18.20 -4.69 -8.80
C VAL A 86 17.19 -3.54 -8.77
N LEU A 87 16.75 -3.19 -7.56
CA LEU A 87 16.15 -1.90 -7.25
C LEU A 87 17.24 -0.85 -7.04
N TYR A 88 17.10 0.28 -7.74
CA TYR A 88 17.99 1.43 -7.60
C TYR A 88 17.36 2.42 -6.61
N LEU A 89 18.09 2.73 -5.55
CA LEU A 89 17.71 3.68 -4.51
C LEU A 89 18.74 4.81 -4.47
N SER A 90 18.40 5.93 -3.84
CA SER A 90 19.30 7.06 -3.63
C SER A 90 19.29 7.49 -2.17
N THR A 91 20.44 7.83 -1.61
CA THR A 91 20.50 8.43 -0.27
C THR A 91 19.93 9.85 -0.28
N GLU A 92 19.37 10.28 0.85
CA GLU A 92 18.81 11.63 1.03
C GLU A 92 19.85 12.69 1.41
N ASP A 93 21.13 12.43 1.12
CA ASP A 93 22.21 13.35 1.43
C ASP A 93 22.29 14.52 0.44
N THR A 94 22.97 15.60 0.85
CA THR A 94 23.33 16.72 -0.06
C THR A 94 24.07 16.27 -1.33
N ARG A 95 24.70 15.09 -1.29
CA ARG A 95 25.28 14.40 -2.43
C ARG A 95 24.71 12.97 -2.48
N PRO A 96 23.59 12.76 -3.20
CA PRO A 96 22.94 11.46 -3.26
C PRO A 96 23.88 10.37 -3.77
N GLN A 97 23.97 9.26 -3.04
CA GLN A 97 24.66 8.06 -3.49
C GLN A 97 23.64 7.07 -4.05
N PHE A 98 23.94 6.48 -5.20
CA PHE A 98 23.11 5.43 -5.78
C PHE A 98 23.40 4.11 -5.10
N LEU A 99 22.37 3.54 -4.49
CA LEU A 99 22.38 2.24 -3.86
C LEU A 99 21.71 1.22 -4.79
N LYS A 100 22.31 0.05 -4.90
CA LYS A 100 21.75 -1.10 -5.63
C LYS A 100 21.32 -2.14 -4.62
N ALA A 101 20.03 -2.44 -4.58
CA ALA A 101 19.47 -3.47 -3.74
C ALA A 101 18.92 -4.60 -4.62
N GLN A 102 19.51 -5.79 -4.53
CA GLN A 102 18.92 -6.98 -5.13
C GLN A 102 17.67 -7.34 -4.31
N ILE A 103 16.49 -7.27 -4.92
CA ILE A 103 15.20 -7.51 -4.27
C ILE A 103 14.41 -8.58 -5.02
N MET A 104 13.51 -9.24 -4.29
CA MET A 104 12.53 -10.15 -4.86
C MET A 104 11.20 -9.42 -5.07
N PHE A 105 10.57 -9.61 -6.22
CA PHE A 105 9.29 -9.02 -6.54
C PHE A 105 8.49 -9.88 -7.53
N GLY A 106 7.18 -9.65 -7.59
CA GLY A 106 6.28 -10.32 -8.52
C GLY A 106 6.35 -9.72 -9.92
N CYS A 107 6.52 -10.59 -10.91
CA CYS A 107 6.35 -10.26 -12.32
C CYS A 107 4.92 -10.64 -12.72
N GLY A 108 4.01 -9.66 -12.71
CA GLY A 108 2.58 -9.88 -12.83
C GLY A 108 2.12 -10.02 -14.26
N GLU A 109 1.71 -11.25 -14.62
CA GLU A 109 1.22 -11.61 -15.96
C GLU A 109 -0.30 -11.45 -16.08
N VAL A 110 -1.01 -11.50 -14.95
CA VAL A 110 -2.48 -11.36 -14.90
C VAL A 110 -2.85 -10.41 -13.77
N GLN A 111 -3.70 -9.42 -14.08
CA GLN A 111 -4.36 -8.57 -13.11
C GLN A 111 -5.89 -8.63 -13.27
N THR A 112 -6.61 -8.47 -12.17
CA THR A 112 -8.09 -8.46 -12.16
C THR A 112 -8.64 -7.32 -11.32
N GLY A 113 -9.95 -7.06 -11.44
CA GLY A 113 -10.66 -6.08 -10.63
C GLY A 113 -10.14 -4.65 -10.85
N SER A 114 -10.03 -3.89 -9.76
CA SER A 114 -9.70 -2.46 -9.80
C SER A 114 -8.36 -2.10 -10.47
N PHE A 115 -7.44 -3.06 -10.60
CA PHE A 115 -6.18 -2.88 -11.33
C PHE A 115 -6.38 -2.71 -12.83
N LEU A 116 -7.50 -3.18 -13.40
CA LEU A 116 -7.86 -2.99 -14.80
C LEU A 116 -8.44 -1.59 -15.07
N ASP A 117 -8.82 -0.83 -14.04
CA ASP A 117 -9.39 0.49 -14.22
C ASP A 117 -8.35 1.59 -14.02
N ALA A 118 -7.70 1.64 -12.85
CA ALA A 118 -6.70 2.68 -12.55
C ALA A 118 -5.91 2.50 -11.24
N ALA A 119 -6.17 1.48 -10.41
CA ALA A 119 -5.69 1.49 -9.02
C ALA A 119 -4.15 1.41 -8.90
N ALA A 120 -3.48 0.61 -9.74
CA ALA A 120 -2.02 0.42 -9.69
C ALA A 120 -1.44 0.09 -11.09
N PRO A 121 -1.59 0.97 -12.10
CA PRO A 121 -1.28 0.66 -13.49
C PRO A 121 0.21 0.44 -13.77
N ASN A 122 1.09 0.84 -12.85
CA ASN A 122 2.54 0.58 -12.91
C ASN A 122 2.99 -0.51 -11.94
N GLY A 123 2.07 -1.17 -11.24
CA GLY A 123 2.37 -2.08 -10.14
C GLY A 123 2.20 -1.44 -8.76
N LEU A 124 2.43 -2.27 -7.75
CA LEU A 124 2.18 -1.97 -6.35
C LEU A 124 3.39 -2.41 -5.54
N PHE A 125 3.89 -1.49 -4.72
CA PHE A 125 5.05 -1.63 -3.86
C PHE A 125 4.59 -2.04 -2.46
N GLY A 126 4.63 -3.35 -2.22
CA GLY A 126 4.33 -3.92 -0.91
C GLY A 126 5.34 -3.45 0.14
N LEU A 127 4.80 -2.88 1.19
CA LEU A 127 5.52 -2.34 2.34
C LEU A 127 5.17 -3.10 3.62
N GLY A 128 4.50 -4.24 3.51
CA GLY A 128 4.11 -5.10 4.63
C GLY A 128 5.30 -5.59 5.46
N VAL A 129 4.97 -6.27 6.56
CA VAL A 129 5.92 -6.66 7.60
C VAL A 129 6.60 -8.02 7.33
N ASP A 130 6.15 -8.78 6.32
CA ASP A 130 6.78 -10.07 5.99
C ASP A 130 8.16 -9.89 5.35
N MET A 131 8.97 -10.95 5.38
CA MET A 131 10.37 -10.98 4.94
C MET A 131 10.54 -10.78 3.43
N ILE A 132 9.48 -10.97 2.64
CA ILE A 132 9.51 -10.74 1.19
C ILE A 132 9.32 -9.26 0.82
N SER A 133 8.90 -8.41 1.77
CA SER A 133 8.71 -6.99 1.51
C SER A 133 10.05 -6.28 1.30
N VAL A 134 10.03 -5.21 0.50
CA VAL A 134 11.23 -4.44 0.23
C VAL A 134 11.88 -3.88 1.50
N PRO A 135 11.17 -3.25 2.48
CA PRO A 135 11.82 -2.78 3.70
C PRO A 135 12.52 -3.92 4.48
N SER A 136 11.89 -5.09 4.59
CA SER A 136 12.50 -6.27 5.23
C SER A 136 13.75 -6.76 4.51
N ILE A 137 13.72 -6.82 3.17
CA ILE A 137 14.87 -7.23 2.35
C ILE A 137 16.03 -6.25 2.52
N LEU A 138 15.76 -4.94 2.48
CA LEU A 138 16.79 -3.90 2.65
C LEU A 138 17.46 -4.01 4.03
N ALA A 139 16.66 -4.22 5.07
CA ALA A 139 17.18 -4.39 6.42
C ALA A 139 17.97 -5.69 6.60
N GLN A 140 17.48 -6.81 6.08
CA GLN A 140 18.17 -8.11 6.14
C GLN A 140 19.54 -8.07 5.45
N LYS A 141 19.65 -7.32 4.34
CA LYS A 141 20.91 -7.10 3.62
C LYS A 141 21.83 -6.08 4.29
N GLY A 142 21.42 -5.51 5.42
CA GLY A 142 22.19 -4.50 6.16
C GLY A 142 22.32 -3.16 5.43
N LEU A 143 21.41 -2.88 4.49
CA LEU A 143 21.43 -1.65 3.70
C LEU A 143 20.79 -0.47 4.45
N THR A 144 19.78 -0.77 5.27
CA THR A 144 19.05 0.22 6.08
C THR A 144 18.66 -0.40 7.42
N SER A 145 18.18 0.40 8.37
CA SER A 145 17.43 -0.13 9.51
C SER A 145 16.11 -0.76 9.05
N ASN A 146 15.54 -1.67 9.86
CA ASN A 146 14.21 -2.25 9.61
C ASN A 146 13.10 -1.28 10.01
N SER A 147 13.05 -0.17 9.30
CA SER A 147 12.12 0.92 9.52
C SER A 147 11.97 1.72 8.21
N PHE A 148 10.91 2.49 8.09
CA PHE A 148 10.76 3.48 7.03
C PHE A 148 9.77 4.56 7.47
N SER A 149 9.83 5.70 6.81
CA SER A 149 8.84 6.76 6.97
C SER A 149 8.23 7.13 5.63
N MET A 150 7.02 7.69 5.70
CA MET A 150 6.30 8.23 4.54
C MET A 150 5.78 9.62 4.88
N CYS A 151 6.02 10.56 3.98
CA CYS A 151 5.54 11.92 4.09
C CYS A 151 4.78 12.29 2.81
N PHE A 152 3.48 12.58 2.94
CA PHE A 152 2.62 12.96 1.81
C PHE A 152 2.52 14.49 1.72
N GLY A 153 3.06 15.08 0.66
CA GLY A 153 2.96 16.53 0.42
C GLY A 153 1.59 16.95 -0.08
N ARG A 154 1.19 18.18 0.26
CA ARG A 154 -0.11 18.77 -0.14
C ARG A 154 -0.20 19.09 -1.63
N ASP A 155 0.93 19.18 -2.30
CA ASP A 155 1.08 19.36 -3.74
C ASP A 155 0.99 18.03 -4.51
N GLY A 156 0.74 16.92 -3.82
CA GLY A 156 0.71 15.58 -4.39
C GLY A 156 2.09 14.94 -4.52
N ILE A 157 3.14 15.57 -4.00
CA ILE A 157 4.51 15.03 -4.01
C ILE A 157 4.85 14.53 -2.60
N GLY A 158 5.09 13.23 -2.49
CA GLY A 158 5.52 12.60 -1.24
C GLY A 158 6.97 12.15 -1.25
N ARG A 159 7.43 11.63 -0.11
CA ARG A 159 8.70 10.92 0.05
C ARG A 159 8.49 9.66 0.87
N ILE A 160 9.27 8.63 0.55
CA ILE A 160 9.43 7.43 1.36
C ILE A 160 10.93 7.25 1.63
N SER A 161 11.29 7.03 2.89
CA SER A 161 12.68 6.98 3.35
C SER A 161 12.89 5.68 4.09
N PHE A 162 13.63 4.74 3.49
CA PHE A 162 13.96 3.45 4.11
C PHE A 162 15.10 3.61 5.11
N GLY A 163 14.95 3.02 6.28
CA GLY A 163 15.87 3.13 7.41
C GLY A 163 15.66 4.36 8.29
N ASP A 164 14.69 5.22 7.98
CA ASP A 164 14.35 6.34 8.85
C ASP A 164 13.79 5.81 10.18
N GLN A 165 14.28 6.36 11.28
CA GLN A 165 13.89 5.99 12.65
C GLN A 165 13.05 7.08 13.34
N GLY A 166 12.68 8.13 12.60
CA GLY A 166 11.96 9.26 13.14
C GLY A 166 12.86 10.20 13.92
N SER A 167 12.22 11.11 14.65
CA SER A 167 12.87 12.16 15.44
C SER A 167 12.65 11.92 16.93
N THR A 168 13.55 12.43 17.77
CA THR A 168 13.49 12.21 19.23
C THR A 168 12.28 12.84 19.92
N ASP A 169 11.62 13.79 19.25
CA ASP A 169 10.44 14.51 19.71
C ASP A 169 9.14 13.98 19.11
N GLN A 170 9.21 12.91 18.31
CA GLN A 170 8.04 12.28 17.71
C GLN A 170 7.24 11.49 18.76
N GLU A 171 5.91 11.58 18.70
CA GLU A 171 5.03 10.72 19.48
C GLU A 171 5.02 9.29 18.92
N GLU A 172 5.04 8.30 19.81
CA GLU A 172 5.12 6.89 19.45
C GLU A 172 3.96 6.09 20.05
N THR A 173 3.58 5.02 19.37
CA THR A 173 2.64 4.01 19.85
C THR A 173 3.16 2.62 19.47
N PRO A 174 3.03 1.61 20.33
CA PRO A 174 3.50 0.27 19.99
C PRO A 174 2.69 -0.33 18.84
N LEU A 175 3.39 -1.01 17.92
CA LEU A 175 2.76 -1.85 16.92
C LEU A 175 2.32 -3.18 17.54
N ASP A 176 1.08 -3.57 17.31
CA ASP A 176 0.51 -4.87 17.65
C ASP A 176 0.61 -5.82 16.44
N ILE A 177 1.77 -6.45 16.26
CA ILE A 177 2.02 -7.34 15.12
C ILE A 177 1.55 -8.76 15.44
N ASN A 178 0.41 -9.15 14.88
CA ASN A 178 -0.09 -10.52 14.95
C ASN A 178 0.77 -11.47 14.11
N GLN A 179 1.43 -12.45 14.74
CA GLN A 179 2.31 -13.39 14.05
C GLN A 179 1.64 -14.25 12.96
N LYS A 180 0.30 -14.42 13.00
CA LYS A 180 -0.43 -15.21 11.98
C LYS A 180 -0.77 -14.39 10.74
N HIS A 181 -1.07 -13.10 10.92
CA HIS A 181 -1.45 -12.17 9.88
C HIS A 181 -0.79 -10.83 10.19
N PRO A 182 0.51 -10.72 9.93
CA PRO A 182 1.30 -9.62 10.42
C PRO A 182 0.94 -8.38 9.59
N THR A 183 0.54 -7.32 10.27
CA THR A 183 0.12 -6.04 9.68
C THR A 183 0.63 -4.91 10.58
N TYR A 184 0.65 -3.67 10.07
CA TYR A 184 0.91 -2.49 10.88
C TYR A 184 -0.32 -2.13 11.71
N ALA A 185 -0.60 -2.91 12.75
CA ALA A 185 -1.73 -2.69 13.64
C ALA A 185 -1.33 -1.87 14.87
N ILE A 186 -2.24 -1.04 15.37
CA ILE A 186 -2.14 -0.32 16.65
C ILE A 186 -3.45 -0.48 17.43
N THR A 187 -3.41 -0.20 18.73
CA THR A 187 -4.63 -0.14 19.56
C THR A 187 -5.06 1.31 19.75
N ILE A 188 -6.29 1.63 19.34
CA ILE A 188 -6.95 2.90 19.68
C ILE A 188 -7.78 2.67 20.95
N THR A 189 -7.56 3.50 21.97
CA THR A 189 -8.21 3.38 23.30
C THR A 189 -9.34 4.40 23.52
N GLY A 190 -9.53 5.33 22.60
CA GLY A 190 -10.52 6.38 22.71
C GLY A 190 -10.68 7.15 21.41
N ILE A 191 -11.90 7.62 21.14
CA ILE A 191 -12.21 8.52 20.04
C ILE A 191 -12.81 9.80 20.62
N VAL A 192 -12.36 10.95 20.12
CA VAL A 192 -12.85 12.26 20.54
C VAL A 192 -13.48 12.98 19.35
N VAL A 193 -14.71 13.47 19.51
CA VAL A 193 -15.42 14.24 18.48
C VAL A 193 -15.93 15.54 19.10
N GLY A 194 -15.28 16.66 18.77
CA GLY A 194 -15.51 17.93 19.47
C GLY A 194 -15.05 17.84 20.92
N ASN A 195 -15.97 18.05 21.87
CA ASN A 195 -15.70 17.94 23.31
C ASN A 195 -16.18 16.61 23.91
N ASN A 196 -16.69 15.68 23.09
CA ASN A 196 -17.20 14.41 23.55
C ASN A 196 -16.15 13.32 23.36
N ILE A 197 -16.04 12.43 24.35
CA ILE A 197 -15.10 11.31 24.35
C ILE A 197 -15.91 10.01 24.38
N MET A 198 -15.47 9.02 23.60
CA MET A 198 -15.91 7.63 23.71
C MET A 198 -14.69 6.77 23.95
N ASP A 199 -14.65 6.14 25.12
CA ASP A 199 -13.66 5.11 25.41
C ASP A 199 -14.06 3.82 24.68
N LEU A 200 -13.10 3.23 23.97
CA LEU A 200 -13.23 1.96 23.28
C LEU A 200 -11.84 1.39 23.05
N GLU A 201 -11.68 0.07 23.00
CA GLU A 201 -10.41 -0.56 22.66
C GLU A 201 -10.57 -1.28 21.32
N VAL A 202 -9.94 -0.75 20.27
CA VAL A 202 -10.05 -1.32 18.92
C VAL A 202 -8.67 -1.46 18.27
N SER A 203 -8.41 -2.64 17.72
CA SER A 203 -7.26 -2.86 16.85
C SER A 203 -7.52 -2.18 15.50
N THR A 204 -6.56 -1.39 15.04
CA THR A 204 -6.65 -0.55 13.84
C THR A 204 -5.42 -0.75 12.98
N ILE A 205 -5.63 -1.04 11.70
CA ILE A 205 -4.56 -1.28 10.73
C ILE A 205 -4.20 0.03 10.02
N PHE A 206 -2.91 0.30 9.90
CA PHE A 206 -2.37 1.37 9.06
C PHE A 206 -2.14 0.85 7.63
N ASP A 207 -2.96 1.33 6.70
CA ASP A 207 -2.98 0.86 5.32
C ASP A 207 -2.94 2.03 4.33
N THR A 208 -1.81 2.21 3.65
CA THR A 208 -1.66 3.21 2.57
C THR A 208 -2.25 2.76 1.24
N GLY A 209 -2.54 1.47 1.07
CA GLY A 209 -3.23 0.92 -0.10
C GLY A 209 -4.72 1.28 -0.13
N THR A 210 -5.26 1.76 0.98
CA THR A 210 -6.68 2.13 1.12
C THR A 210 -6.86 3.64 1.22
N SER A 211 -7.64 4.24 0.30
CA SER A 211 -7.77 5.71 0.21
C SER A 211 -8.58 6.37 1.33
N PHE A 212 -9.43 5.62 2.04
CA PHE A 212 -10.32 6.14 3.08
C PHE A 212 -10.20 5.33 4.37
N THR A 213 -10.52 5.93 5.52
CA THR A 213 -10.59 5.21 6.79
C THR A 213 -11.88 4.40 6.87
N TYR A 214 -11.73 3.09 7.08
CA TYR A 214 -12.84 2.15 7.31
C TYR A 214 -13.06 1.98 8.81
N LEU A 215 -14.28 2.22 9.25
CA LEU A 215 -14.67 2.16 10.66
C LEU A 215 -15.80 1.13 10.82
N ALA A 216 -15.67 0.28 11.83
CA ALA A 216 -16.75 -0.58 12.29
C ALA A 216 -17.58 0.15 13.36
N ASP A 217 -18.82 -0.30 13.56
CA ASP A 217 -19.58 0.14 14.74
C ASP A 217 -18.95 -0.43 16.03
N PRO A 218 -18.94 0.34 17.14
CA PRO A 218 -19.62 1.62 17.34
C PRO A 218 -18.85 2.87 16.86
N ALA A 219 -17.58 2.74 16.48
CA ALA A 219 -16.72 3.87 16.10
C ALA A 219 -17.27 4.68 14.93
N TYR A 220 -17.76 4.00 13.89
CA TYR A 220 -18.38 4.67 12.73
C TYR A 220 -19.55 5.56 13.16
N THR A 221 -20.57 4.96 13.79
CA THR A 221 -21.78 5.70 14.21
C THR A 221 -21.43 6.87 15.14
N TYR A 222 -20.53 6.65 16.10
CA TYR A 222 -20.10 7.71 17.02
C TYR A 222 -19.45 8.90 16.29
N ILE A 223 -18.54 8.61 15.35
CA ILE A 223 -17.83 9.64 14.58
C ILE A 223 -18.80 10.37 13.66
N THR A 224 -19.63 9.65 12.91
CA THR A 224 -20.52 10.27 11.93
C THR A 224 -21.61 11.09 12.57
N ASP A 225 -22.24 10.60 13.64
CA ASP A 225 -23.29 11.33 14.36
C ASP A 225 -22.70 12.51 15.12
N GLY A 226 -21.55 12.32 15.77
CA GLY A 226 -20.82 13.38 16.46
C GLY A 226 -20.42 14.52 15.52
N PHE A 227 -19.95 14.20 14.32
CA PHE A 227 -19.63 15.19 13.28
C PHE A 227 -20.90 15.85 12.72
N HIS A 228 -21.93 15.07 12.41
CA HIS A 228 -23.20 15.57 11.87
C HIS A 228 -23.88 16.58 12.79
N ASN A 229 -23.82 16.36 14.10
CA ASN A 229 -24.39 17.28 15.09
C ASN A 229 -23.64 18.62 15.19
N GLN A 230 -22.42 18.73 14.66
CA GLN A 230 -21.57 19.91 14.76
C GLN A 230 -21.44 20.68 13.44
N VAL A 231 -21.65 20.00 12.31
CA VAL A 231 -21.48 20.61 10.99
C VAL A 231 -22.63 21.58 10.67
N GLN A 232 -22.29 22.77 10.17
CA GLN A 232 -23.26 23.81 9.78
C GLN A 232 -23.68 23.74 8.31
N ALA A 233 -23.00 22.92 7.51
CA ALA A 233 -23.31 22.72 6.11
C ALA A 233 -24.56 21.86 5.94
N ASN A 234 -25.31 22.11 4.87
CA ASN A 234 -26.49 21.30 4.55
C ASN A 234 -26.04 19.89 4.17
N ARG A 235 -26.67 18.88 4.76
CA ARG A 235 -26.46 17.49 4.36
C ARG A 235 -27.04 17.28 2.96
N HIS A 236 -26.23 16.76 2.07
CA HIS A 236 -26.64 16.34 0.75
C HIS A 236 -27.46 15.05 0.86
N ALA A 237 -28.43 14.87 -0.05
CA ALA A 237 -29.20 13.63 -0.10
C ALA A 237 -28.27 12.42 -0.34
N ALA A 238 -28.61 11.27 0.24
CA ALA A 238 -27.84 10.05 0.03
C ALA A 238 -27.81 9.70 -1.47
N ASP A 239 -26.62 9.45 -1.98
CA ASP A 239 -26.39 9.06 -3.38
C ASP A 239 -25.84 7.64 -3.40
N SER A 240 -26.65 6.69 -3.84
CA SER A 240 -26.29 5.28 -3.90
C SER A 240 -25.13 4.97 -4.86
N ARG A 241 -24.70 5.93 -5.68
CA ARG A 241 -23.55 5.79 -6.58
C ARG A 241 -22.21 6.00 -5.88
N ILE A 242 -22.22 6.61 -4.69
CA ILE A 242 -21.02 6.83 -3.88
C ILE A 242 -21.17 6.08 -2.55
N PRO A 243 -20.07 5.53 -2.00
CA PRO A 243 -20.16 4.70 -0.81
C PRO A 243 -20.24 5.51 0.51
N PHE A 244 -20.68 6.77 0.45
CA PHE A 244 -20.67 7.69 1.59
C PHE A 244 -22.09 8.02 2.04
N GLU A 245 -22.41 7.72 3.29
CA GLU A 245 -23.71 8.01 3.90
C GLU A 245 -23.88 9.50 4.27
N TYR A 246 -22.78 10.15 4.64
CA TYR A 246 -22.75 11.55 5.07
C TYR A 246 -21.98 12.41 4.07
N CYS A 247 -22.71 13.19 3.28
CA CYS A 247 -22.17 14.19 2.35
C CYS A 247 -22.76 15.57 2.67
N TYR A 248 -22.00 16.64 2.44
CA TYR A 248 -22.41 18.00 2.77
C TYR A 248 -22.07 18.97 1.65
N ASP A 249 -22.95 19.96 1.42
CA ASP A 249 -22.73 21.00 0.43
C ASP A 249 -21.66 21.98 0.92
N LEU A 250 -20.47 21.92 0.31
CA LEU A 250 -19.38 22.84 0.63
C LEU A 250 -19.63 24.20 0.00
N ARG A 251 -19.71 25.25 0.82
CA ARG A 251 -19.67 26.64 0.34
C ARG A 251 -18.23 27.00 -0.04
N LEU A 252 -17.74 26.54 -1.20
CA LEU A 252 -16.52 26.94 -1.94
C LEU A 252 -15.19 27.23 -1.18
N ILE A 253 -15.06 27.05 0.14
CA ILE A 253 -13.89 27.53 0.90
C ILE A 253 -13.23 26.46 1.82
N TYR A 254 -13.81 25.29 2.12
CA TYR A 254 -13.12 24.33 3.02
C TYR A 254 -13.21 22.84 2.62
N VAL A 255 -12.15 22.12 3.01
CA VAL A 255 -11.75 20.74 2.67
C VAL A 255 -12.75 19.69 3.17
N ALA A 256 -12.95 18.62 2.39
CA ALA A 256 -13.81 17.49 2.74
C ALA A 256 -13.09 16.46 3.63
N TYR A 257 -13.77 15.97 4.67
CA TYR A 257 -13.39 14.77 5.43
C TYR A 257 -14.41 13.65 5.13
N LYS A 258 -13.95 12.41 4.92
CA LYS A 258 -14.79 11.28 4.52
C LYS A 258 -14.44 10.04 5.36
N PHE A 259 -15.46 9.36 5.90
CA PHE A 259 -15.34 8.13 6.72
C PHE A 259 -16.26 7.03 6.14
N TYR A 260 -15.87 5.76 6.24
CA TYR A 260 -16.56 4.60 5.65
C TYR A 260 -17.05 3.61 6.72
N LYS A 261 -18.20 2.95 6.50
CA LYS A 261 -18.76 1.90 7.38
C LYS A 261 -18.53 0.50 6.81
N ASN A 262 -17.89 -0.40 7.55
CA ASN A 262 -17.83 -1.81 7.16
C ASN A 262 -19.22 -2.47 7.27
N HIS A 263 -19.59 -3.27 6.25
CA HIS A 263 -20.74 -4.18 6.29
C HIS A 263 -20.31 -5.55 6.84
#